data_AF-A0A418VHG2-F1
#
_entry.id   AF-A0A418VHG2-F1
#
_cell.length_a   1.000
_cell.length_b   1.000
_cell.length_c   1.000
_cell.angle_alpha   90.00
_cell.angle_beta   90.00
_cell.angle_gamma   90.00
#
_symmetry.space_group_name_H-M   'P 1'
#
loop_
_entity.id
_entity.type
_entity.pdbx_description
1 polymer ?
#
loop_
_entity_poly.entity_id
_entity_poly.type
_entity_poly.pdbx_seq_one_letter_code
_entity_poly.pdbx_strand_id
1 'polypeptide(L)'
;MNPAELSSPEIADLINTAFLHVRGDSDTNISDEERTALADYLGCNEDVRQEVLAAWQEVLSEEPEINVDEAEYWLDVEFIEPCPE
;
A
#
# COMPACT_ATOMS: atom_id res chain seq x y z
N MET A 1 -10.59 3.58 10.13
CA MET A 1 -9.40 2.88 10.68
C MET A 1 -8.31 3.92 10.95
N ASN A 2 -7.42 3.73 11.92
CA ASN A 2 -6.24 4.60 12.10
C ASN A 2 -4.96 3.89 11.63
N PRO A 3 -4.34 4.30 10.51
CA PRO A 3 -3.13 3.66 9.98
C PRO A 3 -1.94 3.67 10.94
N ALA A 4 -1.87 4.67 11.83
CA ALA A 4 -0.80 4.76 12.82
C ALA A 4 -0.87 3.68 13.93
N GLU A 5 -2.00 2.96 14.03
CA GLU A 5 -2.15 1.84 14.96
C GLU A 5 -1.86 0.48 14.30
N LEU A 6 -1.61 0.45 12.99
CA LEU A 6 -1.27 -0.75 12.24
C LEU A 6 0.23 -0.94 12.15
N SER A 7 0.66 -2.19 12.13
CA SER A 7 2.03 -2.56 11.78
C SER A 7 2.25 -2.45 10.27
N SER A 8 3.51 -2.30 9.86
CA SER A 8 3.89 -2.22 8.43
C SER A 8 3.39 -3.43 7.61
N PRO A 9 3.43 -4.68 8.12
CA PRO A 9 2.82 -5.83 7.43
C PRO A 9 1.29 -5.73 7.27
N GLU A 10 0.57 -5.24 8.28
CA GLU A 10 -0.89 -5.05 8.19
C GLU A 10 -1.25 -3.99 7.15
N ILE A 11 -0.45 -2.92 7.06
CA ILE A 11 -0.59 -1.91 6.01
C ILE A 11 -0.26 -2.51 4.64
N ALA A 12 0.78 -3.33 4.53
CA ALA A 12 1.15 -4.01 3.29
C ALA A 12 0.02 -4.94 2.78
N ASP A 13 -0.67 -5.66 3.67
CA ASP A 13 -1.82 -6.50 3.30
C ASP A 13 -3.00 -5.68 2.74
N LEU A 14 -3.26 -4.50 3.31
CA LEU A 14 -4.31 -3.59 2.82
C LEU A 14 -3.94 -3.02 1.44
N ILE A 15 -2.68 -2.62 1.27
CA ILE A 15 -2.14 -2.16 -0.02
C ILE A 15 -2.23 -3.27 -1.05
N ASN A 16 -1.86 -4.50 -0.69
CA ASN A 16 -1.95 -5.67 -1.56
C ASN A 16 -3.41 -5.92 -2.00
N THR A 17 -4.35 -5.85 -1.07
CA THR A 17 -5.79 -6.00 -1.36
C THR A 17 -6.25 -4.96 -2.38
N ALA A 18 -5.88 -3.69 -2.19
CA ALA A 18 -6.21 -2.61 -3.10
C ALA A 18 -5.56 -2.77 -4.49
N PHE A 19 -4.30 -3.19 -4.52
CA PHE A 19 -3.53 -3.43 -5.74
C PHE A 19 -4.14 -4.56 -6.58
N LEU A 20 -4.42 -5.70 -5.97
CA LEU A 20 -5.06 -6.84 -6.63
C LEU A 20 -6.46 -6.48 -7.14
N HIS A 21 -7.20 -5.65 -6.42
CA HIS A 21 -8.49 -5.17 -6.90
C HIS A 21 -8.37 -4.33 -8.18
N VAL A 22 -7.43 -3.38 -8.21
CA VAL A 22 -7.19 -2.53 -9.40
C VAL A 22 -6.73 -3.35 -10.60
N ARG A 23 -5.99 -4.43 -10.37
CA ARG A 23 -5.60 -5.39 -11.42
C ARG A 23 -6.74 -6.29 -11.90
N GLY A 24 -7.82 -6.38 -11.12
CA GLY A 24 -8.94 -7.30 -11.38
C GLY A 24 -8.68 -8.74 -10.89
N ASP A 25 -7.63 -8.94 -10.09
CA ASP A 25 -7.26 -10.22 -9.46
C ASP A 25 -8.04 -10.46 -8.15
N SER A 26 -8.73 -9.43 -7.63
CA SER A 26 -9.57 -9.52 -6.42
C SER A 26 -10.91 -8.77 -6.56
N ASP A 27 -12.01 -9.44 -6.19
CA ASP A 27 -13.32 -8.77 -6.02
C ASP A 27 -13.40 -7.94 -4.72
N THR A 28 -12.46 -8.14 -3.80
CA THR A 28 -12.37 -7.42 -2.51
C THR A 28 -11.47 -6.20 -2.67
N ASN A 29 -11.94 -5.04 -2.18
CA ASN A 29 -11.17 -3.81 -2.10
C ASN A 29 -11.25 -3.23 -0.68
N ILE A 30 -10.30 -2.36 -0.34
CA ILE A 30 -10.39 -1.47 0.82
C ILE A 30 -11.39 -0.34 0.52
N SER A 31 -11.94 0.29 1.57
CA SER A 31 -12.83 1.43 1.41
C SER A 31 -12.08 2.71 1.00
N ASP A 32 -12.80 3.68 0.41
CA ASP A 32 -12.22 5.00 0.07
C ASP A 32 -11.69 5.74 1.30
N GLU A 33 -12.31 5.55 2.47
CA GLU A 33 -11.85 6.13 3.74
C GLU A 33 -10.51 5.52 4.15
N GLU A 34 -10.36 4.20 4.07
CA GLU A 34 -9.10 3.51 4.37
C GLU A 34 -8.00 3.91 3.39
N ARG A 35 -8.33 4.00 2.08
CA ARG A 35 -7.39 4.45 1.05
C ARG A 35 -6.87 5.85 1.34
N THR A 36 -7.77 6.79 1.67
CA THR A 36 -7.40 8.18 1.98
C THR A 36 -6.53 8.25 3.24
N ALA A 37 -6.91 7.53 4.30
CA ALA A 37 -6.14 7.52 5.54
C ALA A 37 -4.73 6.94 5.33
N LEU A 38 -4.59 5.87 4.56
CA LEU A 38 -3.30 5.27 4.23
C LEU A 38 -2.45 6.24 3.39
N ALA A 39 -3.04 6.95 2.42
CA ALA A 39 -2.32 7.92 1.59
C ALA A 39 -1.80 9.09 2.44
N ASP A 40 -2.64 9.67 3.30
CA ASP A 40 -2.25 10.72 4.24
C ASP A 40 -1.10 10.26 5.16
N TYR A 41 -1.20 9.03 5.69
CA TYR A 41 -0.23 8.50 6.62
C TYR A 41 1.12 8.19 5.94
N LEU A 42 1.11 7.48 4.81
CA LEU A 42 2.33 7.08 4.11
C LEU A 42 3.00 8.26 3.38
N GLY A 43 2.21 9.24 2.93
CA GLY A 43 2.72 10.48 2.36
C GLY A 43 3.50 11.33 3.37
N CYS A 44 3.11 11.30 4.65
CA CYS A 44 3.78 12.05 5.72
C CYS A 44 4.84 11.25 6.49
N ASN A 45 4.93 9.91 6.33
CA ASN A 45 5.85 9.05 7.08
C ASN A 45 6.71 8.20 6.14
N GLU A 46 7.80 8.80 5.62
CA GLU A 46 8.69 8.13 4.66
C GLU A 46 9.36 6.87 5.21
N ASP A 47 9.78 6.87 6.48
CA ASP A 47 10.38 5.69 7.12
C ASP A 47 9.39 4.52 7.13
N VAL A 48 8.14 4.79 7.53
CA VAL A 48 7.07 3.78 7.56
C VAL A 48 6.73 3.32 6.14
N ARG A 49 6.72 4.22 5.15
CA ARG A 49 6.52 3.85 3.74
C ARG A 49 7.57 2.85 3.26
N GLN A 50 8.85 3.03 3.62
CA GLN A 50 9.91 2.08 3.27
C GLN A 50 9.74 0.73 3.97
N GLU A 51 9.32 0.72 5.24
CA GLU A 51 9.04 -0.53 5.97
C GLU A 51 7.84 -1.29 5.38
N VAL A 52 6.79 -0.56 5.01
CA VAL A 52 5.61 -1.10 4.34
C VAL A 52 5.97 -1.66 2.97
N LEU A 53 6.79 -0.95 2.20
CA LEU A 53 7.23 -1.43 0.90
C LEU A 53 8.06 -2.72 1.03
N ALA A 54 8.99 -2.78 1.98
CA ALA A 54 9.77 -3.99 2.22
C ALA A 54 8.87 -5.17 2.62
N ALA A 55 7.90 -4.95 3.51
CA ALA A 55 6.93 -5.99 3.89
C ALA A 55 6.08 -6.43 2.70
N TRP A 56 5.67 -5.50 1.84
CA TRP A 56 4.87 -5.83 0.67
C TRP A 56 5.67 -6.57 -0.41
N GLN A 57 6.93 -6.22 -0.63
CA GLN A 57 7.84 -6.97 -1.51
C GLN A 57 7.96 -8.44 -1.10
N GLU A 58 8.01 -8.74 0.21
CA GLU A 58 8.02 -10.12 0.68
C GLU A 58 6.74 -10.86 0.27
N VAL A 59 5.57 -10.24 0.40
CA VAL A 59 4.28 -10.80 -0.06
C VAL A 59 4.28 -11.02 -1.58
N LEU A 60 4.74 -10.03 -2.35
CA LEU A 60 4.80 -10.11 -3.82
C LEU A 60 5.81 -11.15 -4.31
N SER A 61 6.86 -11.43 -3.54
CA SER A 61 7.84 -12.46 -3.90
C SER A 61 7.26 -13.87 -3.95
N GLU A 62 6.13 -14.10 -3.28
CA GLU A 62 5.36 -15.34 -3.33
C GLU A 62 4.44 -15.42 -4.57
N GLU A 63 4.25 -14.31 -5.29
CA GLU A 63 3.35 -14.13 -6.43
C GLU A 63 4.16 -13.81 -7.71
N PRO A 64 4.74 -14.82 -8.40
CA PRO A 64 5.70 -14.62 -9.49
C PRO A 64 5.12 -13.95 -10.76
N GLU A 65 3.80 -13.80 -10.82
CA GLU A 65 3.08 -13.10 -11.89
C GLU A 65 2.96 -11.59 -11.66
N ILE A 66 3.32 -11.11 -10.47
CA ILE A 66 3.31 -9.69 -10.13
C ILE A 66 4.70 -9.11 -10.37
N ASN A 67 4.76 -8.06 -11.18
CA ASN A 67 5.99 -7.28 -11.32
C ASN A 67 6.14 -6.35 -10.11
N VAL A 68 7.17 -6.58 -9.31
CA VAL A 68 7.48 -5.79 -8.11
C VAL A 68 7.73 -4.32 -8.46
N ASP A 69 8.41 -4.02 -9.57
CA ASP A 69 8.68 -2.64 -10.00
C ASP A 69 7.37 -1.89 -10.34
N GLU A 70 6.36 -2.61 -10.87
CA GLU A 70 5.04 -2.03 -11.17
C GLU A 70 4.25 -1.75 -9.90
N ALA A 71 4.31 -2.66 -8.92
CA ALA A 71 3.66 -2.50 -7.63
C ALA A 71 4.27 -1.35 -6.83
N GLU A 72 5.60 -1.23 -6.81
CA GLU A 72 6.33 -0.10 -6.23
C GLU A 72 5.90 1.23 -6.82
N TYR A 73 5.90 1.32 -8.15
CA TYR A 73 5.47 2.52 -8.85
C TYR A 73 4.02 2.88 -8.53
N TRP A 74 3.14 1.88 -8.45
CA TRP A 74 1.74 2.09 -8.10
C TRP A 74 1.57 2.64 -6.67
N LEU A 75 2.34 2.12 -5.69
CA LEU A 75 2.33 2.66 -4.32
C LEU A 75 2.72 4.13 -4.30
N ASP A 76 3.78 4.48 -5.04
CA ASP A 76 4.25 5.86 -5.12
C ASP A 76 3.21 6.80 -5.77
N VAL A 77 2.47 6.32 -6.77
CA VAL A 77 1.45 7.14 -7.47
C VAL A 77 0.15 7.26 -6.67
N GLU A 78 -0.31 6.18 -6.05
CA GLU A 78 -1.63 6.15 -5.39
C GLU A 78 -1.60 6.56 -3.92
N PHE A 79 -0.45 6.48 -3.25
CA PHE A 79 -0.36 6.75 -1.80
C PHE A 79 0.65 7.84 -1.42
N ILE A 80 1.41 8.41 -2.36
CA ILE A 80 2.21 9.62 -2.10
C ILE A 80 1.45 10.85 -2.61
N GLU A 81 0.51 11.34 -1.78
CA GLU A 81 0.14 12.76 -1.87
C GLU A 81 1.22 13.60 -1.16
N PRO A 82 1.57 14.79 -1.67
CA PRO A 82 2.49 15.69 -0.97
C PRO A 82 1.88 16.03 0.39
N CYS A 83 2.59 15.70 1.47
CA CYS A 83 2.16 16.01 2.84
C CYS A 83 1.91 17.53 2.92
N PRO A 84 0.68 17.99 3.24
CA PRO A 84 0.38 19.42 3.29
C PRO A 84 1.22 20.09 4.38
N GLU A 85 1.83 21.23 4.05
CA GLU A 85 2.67 22.05 4.94
C GLU A 85 1.94 22.52 6.21
#